data_AF-A0A7S2L7E1-F1
#
_entry.id   AF-A0A7S2L7E1-F1
#
_cell.length_a   1.000
_cell.length_b   1.000
_cell.length_c   1.000
_cell.angle_alpha   90.00
_cell.angle_beta   90.00
_cell.angle_gamma   90.00
#
_symmetry.space_group_name_H-M   'P 1'
#
loop_
_entity.id
_entity.type
_entity.pdbx_description
1 polymer ?
#
loop_
_entity_poly.entity_id
_entity_poly.type
_entity_poly.pdbx_seq_one_letter_code
_entity_poly.pdbx_strand_id
1 'polypeptide(L)'
;YPRHFPLLAKVADVWHDQSEVTISLLRFMHEFCHNKANRVNFDQSSPNGILLFRATSDVVCAYGRRLLERIQAGNMGHAQDVYKSRYKGISLVLNVINSALGGSYVCFGVFALYNDQCLDNALNISLQLSLSIPLDDVLAYPKLSKAFYGFVEILFRNHITTIFALDTNVFMQLMLSVHEGLQSSEASISSQCASTVDHLATFHFNNKNTDKLPMHNLNKHLTARPDLFSTLTTTLFNLLLFGAAQNHWAVMRPMLSLMLASESSFAAYRDHLLSTQTPENQTLLNEAFNKLLSDVKPDLESSNRDRFTQKLTAFRVATRGFLTL
;
A
#
# COMPACT_ATOMS: atom_id res chain seq x y z
N TYR A 1 -24.21 18.61 -14.77
CA TYR A 1 -23.53 17.43 -14.20
C TYR A 1 -24.63 16.40 -13.89
N PRO A 2 -24.70 15.16 -14.45
CA PRO A 2 -23.69 14.35 -15.14
C PRO A 2 -24.13 13.93 -16.58
N ARG A 3 -24.49 14.86 -17.47
CA ARG A 3 -25.07 14.51 -18.81
C ARG A 3 -24.12 13.75 -19.75
N HIS A 4 -22.80 13.93 -19.63
CA HIS A 4 -21.83 13.39 -20.60
C HIS A 4 -20.98 12.23 -20.05
N PHE A 5 -21.09 11.88 -18.78
CA PHE A 5 -20.32 10.78 -18.19
C PHE A 5 -20.67 9.39 -18.76
N PRO A 6 -21.93 9.07 -19.09
CA PRO A 6 -22.25 7.80 -19.76
C PRO A 6 -21.56 7.65 -21.11
N LEU A 7 -21.28 8.76 -21.81
CA LEU A 7 -20.51 8.73 -23.06
C LEU A 7 -19.07 8.29 -22.79
N LEU A 8 -18.45 8.75 -21.70
CA LEU A 8 -17.09 8.38 -21.33
C LEU A 8 -16.96 6.89 -21.05
N ALA A 9 -17.92 6.30 -20.34
CA ALA A 9 -17.96 4.85 -20.10
C ALA A 9 -18.15 4.07 -21.41
N LYS A 10 -18.99 4.56 -22.33
CA LYS A 10 -19.17 3.95 -23.66
C LYS A 10 -17.92 4.06 -24.53
N VAL A 11 -17.20 5.17 -24.47
CA VAL A 11 -15.91 5.32 -25.17
C VAL A 11 -14.89 4.33 -24.62
N ALA A 12 -14.83 4.15 -23.30
CA ALA A 12 -13.97 3.15 -22.68
C ALA A 12 -14.30 1.71 -23.11
N ASP A 13 -15.58 1.38 -23.29
CA ASP A 13 -16.02 0.04 -23.72
C ASP A 13 -15.88 -0.21 -25.23
N VAL A 14 -16.02 0.82 -26.08
CA VAL A 14 -15.97 0.63 -27.55
C VAL A 14 -14.55 0.82 -28.10
N TRP A 15 -13.75 1.72 -27.50
CA TRP A 15 -12.42 2.09 -28.01
C TRP A 15 -11.29 1.55 -27.14
N HIS A 16 -11.54 0.47 -26.39
CA HIS A 16 -10.54 -0.16 -25.50
C HIS A 16 -9.26 -0.60 -26.24
N ASP A 17 -9.37 -0.86 -27.55
CA ASP A 17 -8.26 -1.24 -28.42
C ASP A 17 -7.38 -0.08 -28.86
N GLN A 18 -7.96 1.11 -28.91
CA GLN A 18 -7.30 2.32 -29.38
C GLN A 18 -6.59 2.98 -28.22
N SER A 19 -5.29 2.68 -28.08
CA SER A 19 -4.46 3.16 -26.98
C SER A 19 -4.48 4.69 -26.86
N GLU A 20 -4.49 5.44 -27.97
CA GLU A 20 -4.49 6.91 -27.94
C GLU A 20 -5.76 7.50 -27.31
N VAL A 21 -6.92 6.96 -27.68
CA VAL A 21 -8.24 7.39 -27.17
C VAL A 21 -8.36 7.03 -25.70
N THR A 22 -8.03 5.79 -25.35
CA THR A 22 -8.09 5.29 -23.97
C THR A 22 -7.13 6.05 -23.04
N ILE A 23 -5.89 6.29 -23.47
CA ILE A 23 -4.91 7.03 -22.67
C ILE A 23 -5.39 8.47 -22.41
N SER A 24 -5.95 9.12 -23.43
CA SER A 24 -6.47 10.48 -23.31
C SER A 24 -7.67 10.53 -22.36
N LEU A 25 -8.57 9.56 -22.46
CA LEU A 25 -9.71 9.41 -21.57
C LEU A 25 -9.28 9.18 -20.12
N LEU A 26 -8.39 8.22 -19.85
CA LEU A 26 -7.95 7.91 -18.49
C LEU A 26 -7.14 9.05 -17.88
N ARG A 27 -6.35 9.78 -18.67
CA ARG A 27 -5.66 11.00 -18.20
C ARG A 27 -6.64 12.09 -17.80
N PHE A 28 -7.67 12.31 -18.62
CA PHE A 28 -8.74 13.24 -18.28
C PHE A 28 -9.43 12.82 -16.98
N MET A 29 -9.82 11.56 -16.84
CA MET A 29 -10.44 11.04 -15.62
C MET A 29 -9.54 11.18 -14.40
N HIS A 30 -8.22 10.97 -14.57
CA HIS A 30 -7.25 11.12 -13.49
C HIS A 30 -7.22 12.57 -13.00
N GLU A 31 -7.01 13.54 -13.89
CA GLU A 31 -6.99 14.96 -13.54
C GLU A 31 -8.34 15.43 -12.98
N PHE A 32 -9.44 14.89 -13.49
CA PHE A 32 -10.78 15.23 -13.04
C PHE A 32 -11.07 14.71 -11.63
N CYS A 33 -10.57 13.52 -11.26
CA CYS A 33 -10.70 12.95 -9.91
C CYS A 33 -9.65 13.47 -8.93
N HIS A 34 -8.57 14.08 -9.42
CA HIS A 34 -7.45 14.50 -8.60
C HIS A 34 -7.79 15.78 -7.83
N ASN A 35 -7.95 15.65 -6.51
CA ASN A 35 -8.28 16.76 -5.61
C ASN A 35 -7.07 17.66 -5.30
N LYS A 36 -6.40 18.15 -6.34
CA LYS A 36 -5.28 19.09 -6.17
C LYS A 36 -5.80 20.44 -5.71
N ALA A 37 -5.19 21.00 -4.67
CA ALA A 37 -5.54 22.31 -4.11
C ALA A 37 -7.02 22.43 -3.65
N ASN A 38 -7.61 21.35 -3.14
CA ASN A 38 -9.00 21.30 -2.68
C ASN A 38 -10.02 21.72 -3.75
N ARG A 39 -9.71 21.47 -5.04
CA ARG A 39 -10.62 21.77 -6.17
C ARG A 39 -11.91 20.96 -6.13
N VAL A 40 -11.87 19.78 -5.53
CA VAL A 40 -13.02 18.90 -5.33
C VAL A 40 -13.40 18.97 -3.86
N ASN A 41 -14.05 20.06 -3.49
CA ASN A 41 -14.58 20.26 -2.13
C ASN A 41 -16.10 20.29 -2.22
N PHE A 42 -16.71 19.13 -1.95
CA PHE A 42 -18.15 19.00 -1.87
C PHE A 42 -18.57 19.11 -0.40
N ASP A 43 -19.69 19.78 -0.13
CA ASP A 43 -20.28 19.75 1.21
C ASP A 43 -20.56 18.30 1.63
N GLN A 44 -20.47 17.99 2.93
CA GLN A 44 -20.68 16.64 3.47
C GLN A 44 -22.07 16.07 3.13
N SER A 45 -23.04 16.93 2.83
CA SER A 45 -24.41 16.58 2.41
C SER A 45 -24.57 16.47 0.88
N SER A 46 -23.53 16.76 0.10
CA SER A 46 -23.62 16.81 -1.35
C SER A 46 -23.50 15.42 -1.99
N PRO A 47 -24.43 15.04 -2.89
CA PRO A 47 -24.35 13.77 -3.62
C PRO A 47 -23.27 13.77 -4.71
N ASN A 48 -22.63 14.91 -4.98
CA ASN A 48 -21.74 15.08 -6.13
C ASN A 48 -20.48 14.21 -6.05
N GLY A 49 -19.93 14.00 -4.85
CA GLY A 49 -18.77 13.10 -4.65
C GLY A 49 -19.12 11.64 -4.97
N ILE A 50 -20.31 11.20 -4.56
CA ILE A 50 -20.84 9.86 -4.83
C ILE A 50 -21.09 9.67 -6.32
N LEU A 51 -21.74 10.64 -6.98
CA LEU A 51 -22.02 10.59 -8.42
C LEU A 51 -20.74 10.60 -9.26
N LEU A 52 -19.75 11.40 -8.86
CA LEU A 52 -18.43 11.42 -9.49
C LEU A 52 -17.76 10.05 -9.36
N PHE A 53 -17.69 9.50 -8.15
CA PHE A 53 -17.08 8.19 -7.94
C PHE A 53 -17.80 7.10 -8.74
N ARG A 54 -19.13 7.13 -8.80
CA ARG A 54 -19.92 6.18 -9.61
C ARG A 54 -19.54 6.25 -11.08
N ALA A 55 -19.50 7.44 -11.65
CA ALA A 55 -19.10 7.61 -13.05
C ALA A 55 -17.65 7.20 -13.31
N THR A 56 -16.74 7.45 -12.35
CA THR A 56 -15.35 7.02 -12.43
C THR A 56 -15.22 5.50 -12.38
N SER A 57 -15.95 4.85 -11.47
CA SER A 57 -16.03 3.40 -11.37
C SER A 57 -16.55 2.78 -12.66
N ASP A 58 -17.59 3.34 -13.27
CA ASP A 58 -18.16 2.80 -14.52
C ASP A 58 -17.12 2.80 -15.65
N VAL A 59 -16.35 3.88 -15.80
CA VAL A 59 -15.26 3.99 -16.79
C VAL A 59 -14.15 2.98 -16.50
N VAL A 60 -13.73 2.86 -15.24
CA VAL A 60 -12.69 1.91 -14.81
C VAL A 60 -13.13 0.47 -15.03
N CYS A 61 -14.36 0.12 -14.66
CA CYS A 61 -14.91 -1.22 -14.82
C CYS A 61 -15.15 -1.57 -16.29
N ALA A 62 -15.58 -0.63 -17.13
CA ALA A 62 -15.74 -0.84 -18.57
C ALA A 62 -14.40 -1.15 -19.23
N TYR A 63 -13.40 -0.29 -19.02
CA TYR A 63 -12.08 -0.51 -19.61
C TYR A 63 -11.36 -1.73 -19.02
N GLY A 64 -11.40 -1.89 -17.70
CA GLY A 64 -10.69 -2.97 -17.00
C GLY A 64 -11.19 -4.36 -17.34
N ARG A 65 -12.51 -4.55 -17.50
CA ARG A 65 -13.08 -5.84 -17.93
C ARG A 65 -12.59 -6.25 -19.32
N ARG A 66 -12.64 -5.32 -20.29
CA ARG A 66 -12.14 -5.58 -21.66
C ARG A 66 -10.65 -5.87 -21.69
N LEU A 67 -9.87 -5.16 -20.88
CA LEU A 67 -8.44 -5.39 -20.79
C LEU A 67 -8.14 -6.78 -20.18
N LEU A 68 -8.86 -7.19 -19.13
CA LEU A 68 -8.72 -8.52 -18.53
C LEU A 68 -9.11 -9.64 -19.50
N GLU A 69 -10.23 -9.48 -20.24
CA GLU A 69 -10.65 -10.42 -21.28
C GLU A 69 -9.54 -10.62 -22.33
N ARG A 70 -8.90 -9.53 -22.77
CA ARG A 70 -7.78 -9.59 -23.72
C ARG A 70 -6.53 -10.26 -23.15
N ILE A 71 -6.22 -10.02 -21.88
CA ILE A 71 -5.11 -10.68 -21.19
C ILE A 71 -5.35 -12.19 -21.13
N GLN A 72 -6.56 -12.60 -20.75
CA GLN A 72 -6.94 -14.02 -20.64
C GLN A 72 -6.99 -14.72 -22.01
N ALA A 73 -7.42 -14.00 -23.06
CA ALA A 73 -7.48 -14.52 -24.43
C ALA A 73 -6.10 -14.70 -25.09
N GLY A 74 -4.99 -14.29 -24.45
CA GLY A 74 -3.64 -14.34 -25.03
C GLY A 74 -3.43 -13.41 -26.23
N ASN A 75 -4.39 -12.52 -26.52
CA ASN A 75 -4.41 -11.63 -27.69
C ASN A 75 -3.63 -10.32 -27.43
N MET A 76 -2.43 -10.45 -26.86
CA MET A 76 -1.52 -9.33 -26.61
C MET A 76 -0.28 -9.55 -27.48
N GLY A 77 -0.01 -8.59 -28.38
CA GLY A 77 1.08 -8.69 -29.35
C GLY A 77 2.47 -8.89 -28.73
N HIS A 78 3.47 -9.08 -29.59
CA HIS A 78 4.85 -9.40 -29.22
C HIS A 78 5.43 -8.57 -28.05
N ALA A 79 6.30 -9.20 -27.26
CA ALA A 79 6.88 -8.73 -26.00
C ALA A 79 7.40 -7.28 -25.97
N GLN A 80 7.76 -6.70 -27.12
CA GLN A 80 8.32 -5.34 -27.22
C GLN A 80 7.30 -4.20 -27.01
N ASP A 81 5.99 -4.43 -27.15
CA ASP A 81 4.95 -3.40 -26.97
C ASP A 81 4.01 -3.65 -25.77
N VAL A 82 4.33 -4.63 -24.91
CA VAL A 82 3.52 -4.98 -23.72
C VAL A 82 3.34 -3.78 -22.79
N TYR A 83 4.38 -2.97 -22.60
CA TYR A 83 4.26 -1.78 -21.75
C TYR A 83 3.25 -0.76 -22.30
N LYS A 84 3.29 -0.46 -23.61
CA LYS A 84 2.40 0.53 -24.23
C LYS A 84 0.96 0.03 -24.33
N SER A 85 0.78 -1.24 -24.68
CA SER A 85 -0.53 -1.86 -24.89
C SER A 85 -1.22 -2.28 -23.60
N ARG A 86 -0.46 -2.64 -22.55
CA ARG A 86 -0.98 -3.18 -21.30
C ARG A 86 -0.69 -2.28 -20.10
N TYR A 87 0.59 -2.16 -19.73
CA TYR A 87 0.98 -1.62 -18.43
C TYR A 87 0.71 -0.13 -18.29
N LYS A 88 0.79 0.62 -19.39
CA LYS A 88 0.43 2.04 -19.40
C LYS A 88 -1.06 2.25 -19.13
N GLY A 89 -1.93 1.40 -19.69
CA GLY A 89 -3.37 1.42 -19.42
C GLY A 89 -3.66 1.12 -17.96
N ILE A 90 -3.08 0.04 -17.44
CA ILE A 90 -3.25 -0.37 -16.02
C ILE A 90 -2.74 0.73 -15.08
N SER A 91 -1.53 1.27 -15.31
CA SER A 91 -0.97 2.35 -14.51
C SER A 91 -1.91 3.57 -14.47
N LEU A 92 -2.54 3.94 -15.59
CA LEU A 92 -3.49 5.04 -15.62
C LEU A 92 -4.77 4.72 -14.84
N VAL A 93 -5.33 3.51 -14.97
CA VAL A 93 -6.49 3.07 -14.17
C VAL A 93 -6.19 3.16 -12.68
N LEU A 94 -5.03 2.64 -12.25
CA LEU A 94 -4.61 2.70 -10.86
C LEU A 94 -4.46 4.14 -10.38
N ASN A 95 -3.89 5.04 -11.19
CA ASN A 95 -3.79 6.45 -10.83
C ASN A 95 -5.17 7.15 -10.70
N VAL A 96 -6.11 6.83 -11.59
CA VAL A 96 -7.50 7.33 -11.50
C VAL A 96 -8.12 6.91 -10.17
N ILE A 97 -8.04 5.61 -9.84
CA ILE A 97 -8.59 5.05 -8.61
C ILE A 97 -7.86 5.59 -7.37
N ASN A 98 -6.54 5.74 -7.42
CA ASN A 98 -5.77 6.34 -6.32
C ASN A 98 -6.23 7.76 -6.01
N SER A 99 -6.45 8.57 -7.04
CA SER A 99 -6.98 9.93 -6.88
C SER A 99 -8.42 9.94 -6.37
N ALA A 100 -9.25 9.01 -6.82
CA ALA A 100 -10.65 8.90 -6.40
C ALA A 100 -10.80 8.43 -4.95
N LEU A 101 -10.04 7.42 -4.53
CA LEU A 101 -10.07 6.86 -3.17
C LEU A 101 -9.30 7.72 -2.16
N GLY A 102 -8.24 8.40 -2.60
CA GLY A 102 -7.40 9.26 -1.76
C GLY A 102 -7.87 10.71 -1.63
N GLY A 103 -8.84 11.14 -2.44
CA GLY A 103 -9.26 12.55 -2.52
C GLY A 103 -10.12 13.06 -1.36
N SER A 104 -10.56 12.19 -0.45
CA SER A 104 -11.37 12.50 0.74
C SER A 104 -12.69 13.26 0.48
N TYR A 105 -13.19 13.26 -0.75
CA TYR A 105 -14.45 13.93 -1.14
C TYR A 105 -15.64 12.96 -1.32
N VAL A 106 -15.45 11.67 -1.01
CA VAL A 106 -16.48 10.63 -1.16
C VAL A 106 -16.67 9.93 0.18
N CYS A 107 -17.92 9.90 0.67
CA CYS A 107 -18.29 9.11 1.85
C CYS A 107 -18.59 7.67 1.43
N PHE A 108 -17.56 6.82 1.38
CA PHE A 108 -17.70 5.44 0.88
C PHE A 108 -18.67 4.55 1.68
N GLY A 109 -18.88 4.83 2.97
CA GLY A 109 -19.86 4.08 3.80
C GLY A 109 -21.30 4.18 3.29
N VAL A 110 -21.61 5.21 2.49
CA VAL A 110 -22.93 5.43 1.90
C VAL A 110 -23.25 4.36 0.84
N PHE A 111 -22.26 3.82 0.13
CA PHE A 111 -22.48 2.77 -0.86
C PHE A 111 -23.00 1.47 -0.21
N ALA A 112 -22.46 1.11 0.95
CA ALA A 112 -22.94 -0.06 1.71
C ALA A 112 -24.38 0.13 2.21
N LEU A 113 -24.76 1.35 2.62
CA LEU A 113 -26.11 1.66 3.07
C LEU A 113 -27.16 1.55 1.95
N TYR A 114 -26.78 1.90 0.71
CA TYR A 114 -27.66 1.81 -0.46
C TYR A 114 -27.50 0.51 -1.26
N ASN A 115 -26.71 -0.45 -0.76
CA ASN A 115 -26.39 -1.71 -1.46
C ASN A 115 -25.86 -1.49 -2.88
N ASP A 116 -25.07 -0.43 -3.09
CA ASP A 116 -24.46 -0.08 -4.37
C ASP A 116 -23.07 -0.72 -4.47
N GLN A 117 -22.92 -1.65 -5.42
CA GLN A 117 -21.70 -2.42 -5.64
C GLN A 117 -20.61 -1.66 -6.42
N CYS A 118 -20.83 -0.40 -6.74
CA CYS A 118 -19.89 0.43 -7.49
C CYS A 118 -18.46 0.40 -6.92
N LEU A 119 -18.31 0.61 -5.61
CA LEU A 119 -17.00 0.58 -4.95
C LEU A 119 -16.35 -0.80 -5.05
N ASP A 120 -17.10 -1.86 -4.72
CA ASP A 120 -16.58 -3.23 -4.72
C ASP A 120 -16.15 -3.66 -6.12
N ASN A 121 -16.93 -3.30 -7.14
CA ASN A 121 -16.60 -3.58 -8.55
C ASN A 121 -15.31 -2.87 -8.99
N ALA A 122 -15.17 -1.59 -8.66
CA ALA A 122 -13.97 -0.81 -8.98
C ALA A 122 -12.71 -1.36 -8.28
N LEU A 123 -12.82 -1.72 -7.01
CA LEU A 123 -11.75 -2.32 -6.22
C LEU A 123 -11.36 -3.69 -6.79
N ASN A 124 -12.33 -4.55 -7.07
CA ASN A 124 -12.09 -5.90 -7.59
C ASN A 124 -11.40 -5.86 -8.97
N ILE A 125 -11.91 -5.05 -9.90
CA ILE A 125 -11.27 -4.90 -11.22
C ILE A 125 -9.84 -4.34 -11.08
N SER A 126 -9.64 -3.34 -10.22
CA SER A 126 -8.32 -2.75 -10.00
C SER A 126 -7.33 -3.71 -9.34
N LEU A 127 -7.80 -4.54 -8.41
CA LEU A 127 -7.02 -5.62 -7.80
C LEU A 127 -6.66 -6.69 -8.82
N GLN A 128 -7.61 -7.17 -9.63
CA GLN A 128 -7.35 -8.16 -10.67
C GLN A 128 -6.35 -7.65 -11.72
N LEU A 129 -6.49 -6.40 -12.15
CA LEU A 129 -5.53 -5.77 -13.07
C LEU A 129 -4.14 -5.70 -12.45
N SER A 130 -4.04 -5.27 -11.18
CA SER A 130 -2.78 -5.22 -10.43
C SER A 130 -2.11 -6.59 -10.31
N LEU A 131 -2.88 -7.63 -9.96
CA LEU A 131 -2.39 -8.99 -9.78
C LEU A 131 -2.05 -9.68 -11.10
N SER A 132 -2.57 -9.19 -12.23
CA SER A 132 -2.24 -9.74 -13.55
C SER A 132 -0.79 -9.44 -13.97
N ILE A 133 -0.14 -8.45 -13.35
CA ILE A 133 1.21 -8.01 -13.71
C ILE A 133 2.24 -8.78 -12.87
N PRO A 134 3.25 -9.42 -13.50
CA PRO A 134 4.37 -10.02 -12.77
C PRO A 134 5.11 -8.99 -11.91
N LEU A 135 5.58 -9.40 -10.73
CA LEU A 135 6.30 -8.49 -9.81
C LEU A 135 7.55 -7.89 -10.47
N ASP A 136 8.30 -8.67 -11.24
CA ASP A 136 9.48 -8.21 -11.96
C ASP A 136 9.17 -7.01 -12.88
N ASP A 137 8.03 -7.04 -13.57
CA ASP A 137 7.58 -5.95 -14.43
C ASP A 137 7.14 -4.73 -13.62
N VAL A 138 6.49 -4.93 -12.47
CA VAL A 138 6.14 -3.83 -11.55
C VAL A 138 7.39 -3.09 -11.08
N LEU A 139 8.48 -3.82 -10.81
CA LEU A 139 9.75 -3.25 -10.37
C LEU A 139 10.54 -2.64 -11.54
N ALA A 140 10.46 -3.22 -12.74
CA ALA A 140 11.17 -2.75 -13.92
C ALA A 140 10.65 -1.41 -14.47
N TYR A 141 9.35 -1.11 -14.28
CA TYR A 141 8.71 0.10 -14.83
C TYR A 141 8.35 1.13 -13.76
N PRO A 142 9.11 2.22 -13.57
CA PRO A 142 8.92 3.17 -12.45
C PRO A 142 7.52 3.81 -12.37
N LYS A 143 6.91 4.14 -13.52
CA LYS A 143 5.56 4.74 -13.55
C LYS A 143 4.47 3.76 -13.12
N LEU A 144 4.64 2.50 -13.48
CA LEU A 144 3.75 1.43 -13.06
C LEU A 144 3.93 1.16 -11.56
N SER A 145 5.19 1.06 -11.12
CA SER A 145 5.55 0.87 -9.72
C SER A 145 4.90 1.91 -8.80
N LYS A 146 5.04 3.20 -9.12
CA LYS A 146 4.42 4.29 -8.34
C LYS A 146 2.90 4.18 -8.26
N ALA A 147 2.25 3.80 -9.36
CA ALA A 147 0.80 3.63 -9.39
C ALA A 147 0.35 2.41 -8.57
N PHE A 148 1.08 1.30 -8.69
CA PHE A 148 0.83 0.05 -7.97
C PHE A 148 1.01 0.22 -6.45
N TYR A 149 2.16 0.69 -5.99
CA TYR A 149 2.41 0.86 -4.56
C TYR A 149 1.55 1.95 -3.93
N GLY A 150 1.21 3.00 -4.68
CA GLY A 150 0.20 3.97 -4.26
C GLY A 150 -1.18 3.35 -4.07
N PHE A 151 -1.58 2.42 -4.96
CA PHE A 151 -2.85 1.71 -4.85
C PHE A 151 -2.88 0.76 -3.66
N VAL A 152 -1.82 -0.03 -3.47
CA VAL A 152 -1.68 -0.93 -2.32
C VAL A 152 -1.73 -0.15 -1.00
N GLU A 153 -1.03 0.98 -0.89
CA GLU A 153 -1.06 1.80 0.32
C GLU A 153 -2.47 2.31 0.64
N ILE A 154 -3.21 2.79 -0.36
CA ILE A 154 -4.59 3.29 -0.18
C ILE A 154 -5.52 2.16 0.26
N LEU A 155 -5.36 0.97 -0.30
CA LEU A 155 -6.14 -0.21 0.09
C LEU A 155 -5.93 -0.56 1.55
N PHE A 156 -4.68 -0.61 2.03
CA PHE A 156 -4.40 -0.87 3.44
C PHE A 156 -4.84 0.28 4.37
N ARG A 157 -4.82 1.53 3.89
CA ARG A 157 -5.24 2.69 4.68
C ARG A 157 -6.76 2.77 4.85
N ASN A 158 -7.51 2.65 3.76
CA ASN A 158 -8.94 2.96 3.72
C ASN A 158 -9.84 1.73 3.54
N HIS A 159 -9.33 0.64 2.96
CA HIS A 159 -10.12 -0.53 2.54
C HIS A 159 -9.50 -1.86 3.03
N ILE A 160 -8.90 -1.85 4.22
CA ILE A 160 -8.12 -2.98 4.75
C ILE A 160 -8.95 -4.27 4.88
N THR A 161 -10.26 -4.12 5.11
CA THR A 161 -11.22 -5.23 5.19
C THR A 161 -11.33 -6.00 3.88
N THR A 162 -11.27 -5.30 2.74
CA THR A 162 -11.29 -5.91 1.40
C THR A 162 -10.02 -6.73 1.17
N ILE A 163 -8.87 -6.26 1.67
CA ILE A 163 -7.60 -6.95 1.53
C ILE A 163 -7.53 -8.22 2.37
N PHE A 164 -8.03 -8.19 3.60
CA PHE A 164 -8.09 -9.39 4.43
C PHE A 164 -9.15 -10.38 3.96
N ALA A 165 -10.15 -9.95 3.19
CA ALA A 165 -11.12 -10.87 2.60
C ALA A 165 -10.54 -11.68 1.42
N LEU A 166 -9.34 -11.35 0.92
CA LEU A 166 -8.69 -12.07 -0.17
C LEU A 166 -8.23 -13.48 0.25
N ASP A 167 -7.97 -14.33 -0.74
CA ASP A 167 -7.32 -15.61 -0.48
C ASP A 167 -5.90 -15.42 0.06
N THR A 168 -5.48 -16.31 0.96
CA THR A 168 -4.17 -16.23 1.61
C THR A 168 -3.02 -16.12 0.62
N ASN A 169 -3.06 -16.86 -0.50
CA ASN A 169 -1.99 -16.81 -1.50
C ASN A 169 -1.88 -15.42 -2.15
N VAL A 170 -3.03 -14.79 -2.45
CA VAL A 170 -3.09 -13.44 -3.04
C VAL A 170 -2.60 -12.40 -2.04
N PHE A 171 -3.05 -12.49 -0.78
CA PHE A 171 -2.56 -11.64 0.30
C PHE A 171 -1.04 -11.76 0.47
N MET A 172 -0.50 -12.98 0.47
CA MET A 172 0.94 -13.21 0.59
C MET A 172 1.73 -12.67 -0.59
N GLN A 173 1.19 -12.78 -1.82
CA GLN A 173 1.81 -12.19 -3.00
C GLN A 173 1.86 -10.66 -2.87
N LEU A 174 0.79 -10.01 -2.40
CA LEU A 174 0.80 -8.57 -2.13
C LEU A 174 1.84 -8.19 -1.06
N MET A 175 1.91 -8.96 0.03
CA MET A 175 2.88 -8.72 1.09
C MET A 175 4.33 -8.94 0.63
N LEU A 176 4.57 -9.91 -0.26
CA LEU A 176 5.88 -10.11 -0.90
C LEU A 176 6.24 -8.89 -1.76
N SER A 177 5.31 -8.38 -2.57
CA SER A 177 5.52 -7.15 -3.33
C SER A 177 5.83 -5.95 -2.42
N VAL A 178 5.12 -5.79 -1.30
CA VAL A 178 5.39 -4.73 -0.31
C VAL A 178 6.78 -4.89 0.31
N HIS A 179 7.19 -6.13 0.60
CA HIS A 179 8.52 -6.42 1.16
C HIS A 179 9.66 -6.09 0.18
N GLU A 180 9.52 -6.43 -1.10
CA GLU A 180 10.46 -6.02 -2.15
C GLU A 180 10.45 -4.50 -2.38
N GLY A 181 9.27 -3.89 -2.43
CA GLY A 181 9.11 -2.44 -2.58
C GLY A 181 9.73 -1.63 -1.43
N LEU A 182 9.74 -2.18 -0.21
CA LEU A 182 10.39 -1.54 0.95
C LEU A 182 11.90 -1.37 0.75
N GLN A 183 12.53 -2.30 0.03
CA GLN A 183 13.95 -2.31 -0.29
C GLN A 183 14.29 -1.53 -1.58
N SER A 184 13.29 -0.92 -2.22
CA SER A 184 13.47 -0.12 -3.43
C SER A 184 14.40 1.09 -3.19
N SER A 185 15.18 1.41 -4.21
CA SER A 185 16.04 2.60 -4.23
C SER A 185 15.24 3.91 -4.36
N GLU A 186 13.99 3.85 -4.87
CA GLU A 186 13.14 5.03 -4.94
C GLU A 186 12.46 5.32 -3.59
N ALA A 187 12.78 6.50 -3.02
CA ALA A 187 12.24 6.98 -1.76
C ALA A 187 10.70 6.95 -1.66
N SER A 188 10.01 7.32 -2.74
CA SER A 188 8.55 7.32 -2.77
C SER A 188 7.95 5.94 -2.60
N ILE A 189 8.55 4.92 -3.23
CA ILE A 189 8.06 3.54 -3.18
C ILE A 189 8.31 2.95 -1.80
N SER A 190 9.54 3.08 -1.29
CA SER A 190 9.89 2.61 0.06
C SER A 190 8.98 3.25 1.13
N SER A 191 8.66 4.55 0.98
CA SER A 191 7.75 5.26 1.88
C SER A 191 6.30 4.74 1.82
N GLN A 192 5.77 4.47 0.62
CA GLN A 192 4.44 3.87 0.46
C GLN A 192 4.36 2.47 1.06
N CYS A 193 5.40 1.65 0.86
CA CYS A 193 5.49 0.31 1.45
C CYS A 193 5.59 0.37 2.97
N ALA A 194 6.42 1.26 3.52
CA ALA A 194 6.53 1.46 4.96
C ALA A 194 5.19 1.93 5.58
N SER A 195 4.46 2.83 4.90
CA SER A 195 3.11 3.24 5.29
C SER A 195 2.13 2.06 5.28
N THR A 196 2.20 1.21 4.25
CA THR A 196 1.39 -0.02 4.15
C THR A 196 1.62 -0.95 5.34
N VAL A 197 2.87 -1.18 5.70
CA VAL A 197 3.24 -1.99 6.88
C VAL A 197 2.74 -1.34 8.17
N ASP A 198 2.82 -0.01 8.31
CA ASP A 198 2.31 0.72 9.47
C ASP A 198 0.80 0.53 9.63
N HIS A 199 0.03 0.63 8.54
CA HIS A 199 -1.42 0.40 8.56
C HIS A 199 -1.77 -1.03 8.96
N LEU A 200 -1.08 -2.03 8.41
CA LEU A 200 -1.26 -3.44 8.77
C LEU A 200 -0.99 -3.68 10.26
N ALA A 201 0.17 -3.24 10.75
CA ALA A 201 0.59 -3.46 12.13
C ALA A 201 -0.30 -2.69 13.13
N THR A 202 -0.67 -1.46 12.79
CA THR A 202 -1.61 -0.64 13.58
C THR A 202 -2.97 -1.32 13.69
N PHE A 203 -3.50 -1.86 12.58
CA PHE A 203 -4.77 -2.58 12.60
C PHE A 203 -4.71 -3.82 13.49
N HIS A 204 -3.65 -4.62 13.33
CA HIS A 204 -3.44 -5.83 14.13
C HIS A 204 -3.37 -5.52 15.63
N PHE A 205 -2.58 -4.51 16.01
CA PHE A 205 -2.44 -4.10 17.41
C PHE A 205 -3.78 -3.61 18.00
N ASN A 206 -4.48 -2.71 17.31
CA ASN A 206 -5.73 -2.12 17.80
C ASN A 206 -6.88 -3.13 17.90
N ASN A 207 -6.87 -4.21 17.11
CA ASN A 207 -7.95 -5.20 17.06
C ASN A 207 -7.56 -6.57 17.61
N LYS A 208 -6.37 -6.73 18.22
CA LYS A 208 -5.85 -8.01 18.72
C LYS A 208 -6.83 -8.77 19.63
N ASN A 209 -7.60 -8.04 20.43
CA ASN A 209 -8.57 -8.59 21.38
C ASN A 209 -10.03 -8.50 20.90
N THR A 210 -10.26 -8.17 19.62
CA THR A 210 -11.60 -7.96 19.09
C THR A 210 -12.02 -9.12 18.19
N ASP A 211 -13.20 -9.68 18.44
CA ASP A 211 -13.80 -10.73 17.60
C ASP A 211 -14.53 -10.11 16.40
N LYS A 212 -13.75 -9.55 15.46
CA LYS A 212 -14.26 -8.99 14.20
C LYS A 212 -13.80 -9.85 13.03
N LEU A 213 -14.66 -9.99 12.02
CA LEU A 213 -14.37 -10.76 10.80
C LEU A 213 -13.02 -10.41 10.14
N PRO A 214 -12.63 -9.13 9.97
CA PRO A 214 -11.33 -8.80 9.38
C PRO A 214 -10.14 -9.25 10.24
N MET A 215 -10.30 -9.32 11.56
CA MET A 215 -9.27 -9.85 12.46
C MET A 215 -9.16 -11.37 12.32
N HIS A 216 -10.28 -12.09 12.22
CA HIS A 216 -10.27 -13.53 11.95
C HIS A 216 -9.56 -13.85 10.64
N ASN A 217 -9.86 -13.10 9.58
CA ASN A 217 -9.21 -13.27 8.29
C ASN A 217 -7.71 -12.95 8.33
N LEU A 218 -7.30 -11.87 9.01
CA LEU A 218 -5.90 -11.58 9.21
C LEU A 218 -5.18 -12.70 9.99
N ASN A 219 -5.80 -13.21 11.06
CA ASN A 219 -5.25 -14.34 11.83
C ASN A 219 -5.10 -15.60 10.98
N LYS A 220 -6.04 -15.88 10.06
CA LYS A 220 -5.91 -16.97 9.09
C LYS A 220 -4.66 -16.79 8.22
N HIS A 221 -4.39 -15.58 7.74
CA HIS A 221 -3.18 -15.30 6.96
C HIS A 221 -1.90 -15.44 7.80
N LEU A 222 -1.88 -14.89 9.01
CA LEU A 222 -0.73 -14.96 9.92
C LEU A 222 -0.44 -16.40 10.38
N THR A 223 -1.46 -17.23 10.53
CA THR A 223 -1.28 -18.65 10.86
C THR A 223 -0.65 -19.41 9.70
N ALA A 224 -0.99 -19.05 8.45
CA ALA A 224 -0.40 -19.67 7.26
C ALA A 224 1.07 -19.26 7.06
N ARG A 225 1.45 -18.03 7.43
CA ARG A 225 2.83 -17.51 7.40
C ARG A 225 3.16 -16.74 8.68
N PRO A 226 3.58 -17.44 9.75
CA PRO A 226 3.88 -16.82 11.05
C PRO A 226 5.13 -15.93 11.01
N ASP A 227 5.94 -16.07 9.97
CA ASP A 227 7.17 -15.32 9.75
C ASP A 227 6.95 -13.90 9.20
N LEU A 228 5.74 -13.56 8.71
CA LEU A 228 5.47 -12.28 8.04
C LEU A 228 5.94 -11.06 8.85
N PHE A 229 5.51 -10.94 10.11
CA PHE A 229 5.93 -9.81 10.95
C PHE A 229 7.43 -9.87 11.25
N SER A 230 7.99 -11.06 11.47
CA SER A 230 9.43 -11.24 11.71
C SER A 230 10.27 -10.76 10.53
N THR A 231 9.90 -11.14 9.31
CA THR A 231 10.60 -10.74 8.08
C THR A 231 10.52 -9.23 7.88
N LEU A 232 9.33 -8.63 8.08
CA LEU A 232 9.15 -7.17 8.00
C LEU A 232 9.98 -6.43 9.05
N THR A 233 10.03 -6.93 10.29
CA THR A 233 10.83 -6.34 11.37
C THR A 233 12.30 -6.36 11.01
N THR A 234 12.82 -7.52 10.62
CA THR A 234 14.22 -7.69 10.22
C THR A 234 14.59 -6.75 9.07
N THR A 235 13.77 -6.67 8.03
CA THR A 235 14.04 -5.79 6.88
C THR A 235 14.02 -4.31 7.27
N LEU A 236 13.04 -3.84 8.05
CA LEU A 236 12.98 -2.44 8.49
C LEU A 236 14.19 -2.05 9.35
N PHE A 237 14.58 -2.89 10.31
CA PHE A 237 15.76 -2.60 11.13
C PHE A 237 17.06 -2.68 10.31
N ASN A 238 17.18 -3.62 9.38
CA ASN A 238 18.35 -3.69 8.50
C ASN A 238 18.44 -2.45 7.59
N LEU A 239 17.32 -1.96 7.06
CA LEU A 239 17.27 -0.71 6.30
C LEU A 239 17.61 0.52 7.16
N LEU A 240 17.20 0.53 8.43
CA LEU A 240 17.54 1.60 9.37
C LEU A 240 19.05 1.64 9.66
N LEU A 241 19.65 0.49 9.96
CA LEU A 241 21.05 0.37 10.37
C LEU A 241 21.99 0.49 9.16
N PHE A 242 21.77 -0.33 8.14
CA PHE A 242 22.68 -0.54 7.02
C PHE A 242 22.22 0.17 5.73
N GLY A 243 20.96 0.59 5.64
CA GLY A 243 20.41 1.25 4.45
C GLY A 243 20.83 2.71 4.23
N ALA A 244 20.49 3.22 3.04
CA ALA A 244 20.78 4.60 2.61
C ALA A 244 20.02 5.66 3.41
N ALA A 245 20.65 6.82 3.64
CA ALA A 245 20.16 7.89 4.51
C ALA A 245 18.81 8.52 4.10
N GLN A 246 18.45 8.44 2.83
CA GLN A 246 17.35 9.23 2.26
C GLN A 246 15.94 8.77 2.72
N ASN A 247 15.80 7.52 3.17
CA ASN A 247 14.49 6.90 3.45
C ASN A 247 14.23 6.61 4.94
N HIS A 248 15.14 6.99 5.83
CA HIS A 248 15.09 6.57 7.22
C HIS A 248 13.84 7.01 7.97
N TRP A 249 13.35 8.21 7.71
CA TRP A 249 12.13 8.69 8.37
C TRP A 249 10.91 7.83 8.03
N ALA A 250 10.78 7.42 6.77
CA ALA A 250 9.67 6.58 6.34
C ALA A 250 9.76 5.17 6.94
N VAL A 251 10.97 4.59 7.01
CA VAL A 251 11.24 3.27 7.59
C VAL A 251 11.01 3.25 9.10
N MET A 252 11.29 4.35 9.81
CA MET A 252 11.08 4.44 11.27
C MET A 252 9.61 4.40 11.68
N ARG A 253 8.72 4.96 10.86
CA ARG A 253 7.29 5.10 11.16
C ARG A 253 6.58 3.77 11.48
N PRO A 254 6.69 2.70 10.67
CA PRO A 254 6.07 1.41 10.98
C PRO A 254 6.72 0.65 12.14
N MET A 255 7.90 1.06 12.64
CA MET A 255 8.65 0.24 13.58
C MET A 255 7.97 0.14 14.94
N LEU A 256 7.35 1.23 15.43
CA LEU A 256 6.60 1.18 16.70
C LEU A 256 5.37 0.26 16.57
N SER A 257 4.58 0.45 15.52
CA SER A 257 3.37 -0.36 15.30
C SER A 257 3.70 -1.82 15.10
N LEU A 258 4.79 -2.13 14.40
CA LEU A 258 5.24 -3.50 14.20
C LEU A 258 5.81 -4.13 15.48
N MET A 259 6.56 -3.37 16.28
CA MET A 259 7.06 -3.83 17.59
C MET A 259 5.90 -4.19 18.53
N LEU A 260 4.86 -3.34 18.59
CA LEU A 260 3.68 -3.59 19.42
C LEU A 260 2.78 -4.70 18.84
N ALA A 261 2.73 -4.86 17.52
CA ALA A 261 1.98 -5.93 16.88
C ALA A 261 2.60 -7.31 17.18
N SER A 262 3.93 -7.42 17.22
CA SER A 262 4.66 -8.66 17.49
C SER A 262 5.92 -8.42 18.34
N GLU A 263 5.75 -8.43 19.67
CA GLU A 263 6.86 -8.30 20.62
C GLU A 263 7.89 -9.44 20.47
N SER A 264 7.42 -10.65 20.15
CA SER A 264 8.28 -11.81 19.90
C SER A 264 9.18 -11.63 18.69
N SER A 265 8.67 -11.02 17.61
CA SER A 265 9.48 -10.75 16.41
C SER A 265 10.57 -9.72 16.71
N PHE A 266 10.26 -8.68 17.48
CA PHE A 266 11.24 -7.69 17.92
C PHE A 266 12.29 -8.29 18.85
N ALA A 267 11.89 -9.10 19.83
CA ALA A 267 12.81 -9.79 20.73
C ALA A 267 13.76 -10.74 19.96
N ALA A 268 13.21 -11.53 19.03
CA ALA A 268 14.01 -12.41 18.18
C ALA A 268 15.03 -11.64 17.32
N TYR A 269 14.64 -10.49 16.75
CA TYR A 269 15.56 -9.63 16.01
C TYR A 269 16.67 -9.07 16.91
N ARG A 270 16.33 -8.60 18.11
CA ARG A 270 17.30 -8.08 19.07
C ARG A 270 18.32 -9.14 19.45
N ASP A 271 17.86 -10.34 19.79
CA ASP A 271 18.72 -11.44 20.22
C ASP A 271 19.61 -11.92 19.07
N HIS A 272 19.07 -11.98 17.84
CA HIS A 272 19.85 -12.24 16.64
C HIS A 272 20.93 -11.17 16.43
N LEU A 273 20.58 -9.88 16.47
CA LEU A 273 21.56 -8.81 16.27
C LEU A 273 22.66 -8.86 17.33
N LEU A 274 22.33 -9.11 18.60
CA LEU A 274 23.32 -9.28 19.67
C LEU A 274 24.28 -10.46 19.39
N SER A 275 23.76 -11.59 18.90
CA SER A 275 24.58 -12.77 18.59
C SER A 275 25.63 -12.52 17.50
N THR A 276 25.43 -11.52 16.64
CA THR A 276 26.38 -11.15 15.58
C THR A 276 27.54 -10.26 16.06
N GLN A 277 27.50 -9.79 17.31
CA GLN A 277 28.43 -8.77 17.83
C GLN A 277 29.40 -9.35 18.87
N THR A 278 30.56 -8.69 19.05
CA THR A 278 31.53 -9.03 20.11
C THR A 278 30.97 -8.72 21.50
N PRO A 279 31.50 -9.31 22.60
CA PRO A 279 31.01 -9.05 23.95
C PRO A 279 30.99 -7.57 24.33
N GLU A 280 31.98 -6.78 23.90
CA GLU A 280 32.03 -5.34 24.13
C GLU A 280 30.88 -4.63 23.39
N ASN A 281 30.70 -4.92 22.10
CA ASN A 281 29.62 -4.34 21.30
C ASN A 281 28.23 -4.79 21.76
N GLN A 282 28.09 -6.00 22.32
CA GLN A 282 26.85 -6.47 22.91
C GLN A 282 26.41 -5.61 24.10
N THR A 283 27.35 -5.16 24.95
CA THR A 283 27.00 -4.27 26.07
C THR A 283 26.50 -2.91 25.57
N LEU A 284 27.19 -2.30 24.60
CA LEU A 284 26.80 -1.04 23.99
C LEU A 284 25.45 -1.15 23.26
N LEU A 285 25.22 -2.25 22.55
CA LEU A 285 23.97 -2.50 21.83
C LEU A 285 22.79 -2.70 22.79
N ASN A 286 22.99 -3.44 23.89
CA ASN A 286 21.98 -3.57 24.93
C ASN A 286 21.64 -2.22 25.57
N GLU A 287 22.63 -1.38 25.86
CA GLU A 287 22.39 -0.03 26.37
C GLU A 287 21.60 0.82 25.36
N ALA A 288 21.93 0.73 24.08
CA ALA A 288 21.21 1.43 23.01
C ALA A 288 19.74 0.97 22.92
N PHE A 289 19.47 -0.34 22.99
CA PHE A 289 18.11 -0.88 23.02
C PHE A 289 17.34 -0.46 24.28
N ASN A 290 17.98 -0.46 25.45
CA ASN A 290 17.35 0.01 26.68
C ASN A 290 16.97 1.50 26.59
N LYS A 291 17.83 2.34 26.00
CA LYS A 291 17.50 3.75 25.72
C LYS A 291 16.40 3.92 24.68
N LEU A 292 16.32 3.02 23.71
CA LEU A 292 15.26 3.01 22.70
C LEU A 292 13.89 2.69 23.32
N LEU A 293 13.84 1.73 24.25
CA LEU A 293 12.59 1.27 24.88
C LEU A 293 12.19 2.06 26.12
N SER A 294 13.10 2.82 26.74
CA SER A 294 12.77 3.62 27.92
C SER A 294 11.68 4.65 27.62
N ASP A 295 10.71 4.81 28.53
CA ASP A 295 9.60 5.77 28.39
C ASP A 295 8.77 5.63 27.10
N VAL A 296 8.77 4.45 26.47
CA VAL A 296 7.89 4.09 25.36
C VAL A 296 6.68 3.39 25.92
N LYS A 297 5.49 3.96 25.69
CA LYS A 297 4.24 3.36 26.13
C LYS A 297 3.78 2.28 25.14
N PRO A 298 3.01 1.27 25.59
CA PRO A 298 2.40 0.29 24.70
C PRO A 298 1.13 0.86 24.05
N ASP A 299 1.25 1.99 23.34
CA ASP A 299 0.16 2.64 22.62
C ASP A 299 0.65 3.20 21.27
N LEU A 300 -0.30 3.56 20.41
CA LEU A 300 -0.05 4.15 19.10
C LEU A 300 -0.46 5.62 19.01
N GLU A 301 -0.40 6.35 20.14
CA GLU A 301 -0.66 7.79 20.14
C GLU A 301 0.40 8.53 19.29
N SER A 302 0.01 9.64 18.67
CA SER A 302 0.91 10.47 17.86
C SER A 302 2.15 10.92 18.65
N SER A 303 1.95 11.32 19.91
CA SER A 303 3.02 11.73 20.82
C SER A 303 4.05 10.63 21.07
N ASN A 304 3.60 9.37 21.23
CA ASN A 304 4.45 8.21 21.47
C ASN A 304 5.17 7.78 20.17
N ARG A 305 4.48 7.82 19.02
CA ARG A 305 5.09 7.59 17.70
C ARG A 305 6.23 8.55 17.39
N ASP A 306 6.01 9.84 17.66
CA ASP A 306 7.03 10.88 17.44
C ASP A 306 8.23 10.67 18.37
N ARG A 307 7.97 10.38 19.65
CA ARG A 307 9.01 10.06 20.63
C ARG A 307 9.84 8.83 20.22
N PHE A 308 9.18 7.74 19.81
CA PHE A 308 9.87 6.53 19.37
C PHE A 308 10.72 6.79 18.12
N THR A 309 10.22 7.56 17.17
CA THR A 309 10.96 7.96 15.95
C THR A 309 12.22 8.78 16.29
N GLN A 310 12.12 9.72 17.25
CA GLN A 310 13.29 10.45 17.74
C GLN A 310 14.31 9.52 18.40
N LYS A 311 13.85 8.58 19.22
CA LYS A 311 14.71 7.56 19.85
C LYS A 311 15.36 6.62 18.85
N LEU A 312 14.66 6.22 17.78
CA LEU A 312 15.23 5.43 16.68
C LEU A 312 16.33 6.18 15.94
N THR A 313 16.18 7.50 15.79
CA THR A 313 17.22 8.34 15.20
C THR A 313 18.48 8.34 16.07
N ALA A 314 18.32 8.52 17.39
CA ALA A 314 19.44 8.44 18.34
C ALA A 314 20.06 7.03 18.40
N PHE A 315 19.22 6.00 18.41
CA PHE A 315 19.65 4.60 18.37
C PHE A 315 20.52 4.32 17.16
N ARG A 316 20.09 4.73 15.96
CA ARG A 316 20.87 4.58 14.72
C ARG A 316 22.22 5.27 14.79
N VAL A 317 22.27 6.50 15.32
CA VAL A 317 23.53 7.26 15.44
C VAL A 317 24.50 6.54 16.39
N ALA A 318 24.00 6.06 17.53
CA ALA A 318 24.80 5.32 18.49
C ALA A 318 25.31 4.00 17.91
N THR A 319 24.43 3.20 17.29
CA THR A 319 24.78 1.87 16.80
C THR A 319 25.71 1.89 15.60
N ARG A 320 25.60 2.89 14.71
CA ARG A 320 26.57 3.07 13.61
C ARG A 320 27.99 3.37 14.07
N GLY A 321 28.19 3.83 15.30
CA GLY A 321 29.51 4.11 15.84
C GLY A 321 30.35 2.86 16.09
N PHE A 322 29.71 1.70 16.28
CA PHE A 322 30.39 0.45 16.67
C PHE A 322 29.91 -0.81 15.93
N LEU A 323 28.75 -0.78 15.27
CA LEU A 323 28.36 -1.82 14.32
C LEU A 323 29.27 -1.71 13.10
N THR A 324 30.21 -2.63 12.98
CA THR A 324 31.00 -2.80 11.75
C THR A 324 30.08 -3.23 10.61
N LEU A 325 30.13 -2.50 9.50
CA LEU A 325 29.49 -2.85 8.23
C LEU A 325 30.05 -4.15 7.67
#